data_AF-A0A973E3Z6-F1
#
_entry.id   AF-A0A973E3Z6-F1
#
_cell.length_a   1.000
_cell.length_b   1.000
_cell.length_c   1.000
_cell.angle_alpha   90.00
_cell.angle_beta   90.00
_cell.angle_gamma   90.00
#
_symmetry.space_group_name_H-M   'P 1'
#
loop_
_entity.id
_entity.type
_entity.pdbx_description
1 polymer ?
#
loop_
_entity_poly.entity_id
_entity_poly.type
_entity_poly.pdbx_seq_one_letter_code
_entity_poly.pdbx_strand_id
1 'polypeptide(L)'
;YRDGNEVIAKVAGIQELFASTCDLREAAPYLYATSGDAWLANEALNEEVFGPLGIIIKVTNEAQMVEIAAKLKGQLTCTLHLEDDDSDLAQTLMPILERKAGRILANGFPTGVEVSDTMVHGGPFPASTNFGATSVGTMAIRRFLRPVCYQNIPTSLLPADLA
;
A
#
# COMPACT_ATOMS: atom_id res chain seq x y z
N TYR A 1 -2.12 11.60 14.80
CA TYR A 1 -3.17 10.63 15.21
C TYR A 1 -4.49 11.32 15.53
N ARG A 2 -4.60 12.06 16.64
CA ARG A 2 -5.85 12.71 17.08
C ARG A 2 -6.49 13.59 16.00
N ASP A 3 -5.69 14.46 15.38
CA ASP A 3 -6.16 15.32 14.28
C ASP A 3 -6.73 14.50 13.11
N GLY A 4 -6.07 13.40 12.76
CA GLY A 4 -6.56 12.48 11.71
C GLY A 4 -7.88 11.80 12.10
N ASN A 5 -7.98 11.33 13.35
CA ASN A 5 -9.24 10.79 13.87
C ASN A 5 -10.38 11.81 13.83
N GLU A 6 -10.12 13.06 14.24
CA GLU A 6 -11.11 14.13 14.18
C GLU A 6 -11.56 14.47 12.77
N VAL A 7 -10.65 14.40 11.79
CA VAL A 7 -11.00 14.59 10.37
C VAL A 7 -11.94 13.47 9.92
N ILE A 8 -11.59 12.21 10.17
CA ILE A 8 -12.42 11.06 9.79
C ILE A 8 -13.80 11.10 10.46
N ALA A 9 -13.86 11.40 11.76
CA ALA A 9 -15.11 11.45 12.52
C ALA A 9 -16.08 12.55 12.05
N LYS A 10 -15.60 13.58 11.33
CA LYS A 10 -16.42 14.67 10.78
C LYS A 10 -16.90 14.41 9.35
N VAL A 11 -16.46 13.33 8.71
CA VAL A 11 -16.86 13.01 7.33
C VAL A 11 -18.34 12.61 7.28
N ALA A 12 -19.11 13.23 6.38
CA ALA A 12 -20.50 12.84 6.15
C ALA A 12 -20.58 11.38 5.65
N GLY A 13 -21.46 10.58 6.26
CA GLY A 13 -21.62 9.15 5.93
C GLY A 13 -20.63 8.21 6.65
N ILE A 14 -19.82 8.72 7.59
CA ILE A 14 -19.04 7.88 8.50
C ILE A 14 -19.92 7.38 9.64
N GLN A 15 -19.74 6.12 10.03
CA GLN A 15 -20.35 5.50 11.19
C GLN A 15 -19.24 5.06 12.14
N GLU A 16 -19.31 5.48 13.40
CA GLU A 16 -18.45 4.94 14.45
C GLU A 16 -18.95 3.55 14.87
N LEU A 17 -18.09 2.53 14.77
CA LEU A 17 -18.38 1.16 15.21
C LEU A 17 -17.73 0.85 16.56
N PHE A 18 -16.55 1.41 16.80
CA PHE A 18 -15.85 1.30 18.06
C PHE A 18 -15.05 2.57 18.32
N ALA A 19 -15.18 3.11 19.53
CA ALA A 19 -14.36 4.20 20.02
C ALA A 19 -13.98 3.93 21.47
N SER A 20 -12.77 4.32 21.82
CA SER A 20 -12.26 4.27 23.18
C SER A 20 -11.72 5.64 23.56
N THR A 21 -11.96 6.05 24.81
CA THR A 21 -11.38 7.29 25.34
C THR A 21 -9.87 7.13 25.45
N CYS A 22 -9.15 8.12 24.93
CA CYS A 22 -7.70 8.22 24.97
C CYS A 22 -7.36 9.54 25.67
N ASP A 23 -6.44 9.50 26.64
CA ASP A 23 -5.97 10.69 27.36
C ASP A 23 -4.46 10.91 27.16
N LEU A 24 -4.04 12.18 27.20
CA LEU A 24 -2.64 12.63 27.22
C LEU A 24 -1.70 12.00 26.17
N ARG A 25 -0.96 10.95 26.53
CA ARG A 25 0.10 10.32 25.72
C ARG A 25 -0.28 8.91 25.22
N GLU A 26 -1.54 8.52 25.37
CA GLU A 26 -2.03 7.22 24.92
C GLU A 26 -2.60 7.32 23.50
N ALA A 27 -2.80 6.17 22.85
CA ALA A 27 -3.62 6.03 21.66
C ALA A 27 -4.51 4.80 21.86
N ALA A 28 -5.81 4.93 21.60
CA ALA A 28 -6.78 3.86 21.77
C ALA A 28 -7.40 3.49 20.42
N PRO A 29 -7.83 2.24 20.20
CA PRO A 29 -8.37 1.83 18.91
C PRO A 29 -9.66 2.57 18.54
N TYR A 30 -9.78 2.94 17.27
CA TYR A 30 -11.04 3.37 16.66
C TYR A 30 -11.36 2.51 15.44
N LEU A 31 -12.64 2.18 15.26
CA LEU A 31 -13.14 1.50 14.07
C LEU A 31 -14.32 2.28 13.53
N TYR A 32 -14.20 2.69 12.27
CA TYR A 32 -15.27 3.34 11.53
C TYR A 32 -15.78 2.44 10.40
N ALA A 33 -16.98 2.71 9.92
CA ALA A 33 -17.51 2.16 8.69
C ALA A 33 -18.16 3.25 7.83
N THR A 34 -18.12 3.09 6.52
CA THR A 34 -18.79 3.98 5.57
C THR A 34 -19.26 3.21 4.35
N SER A 35 -20.05 3.84 3.47
CA SER A 35 -20.43 3.26 2.18
C SER A 35 -19.37 3.53 1.12
N GLY A 36 -19.35 2.70 0.08
CA GLY A 36 -18.52 2.94 -1.11
C GLY A 36 -18.77 4.32 -1.73
N ASP A 37 -20.04 4.75 -1.81
CA ASP A 37 -20.41 6.06 -2.36
C ASP A 37 -19.83 7.23 -1.56
N ALA A 38 -19.90 7.16 -0.22
CA ALA A 38 -19.36 8.19 0.66
C ALA A 38 -17.83 8.25 0.58
N TRP A 39 -17.18 7.09 0.46
CA TRP A 39 -15.73 7.01 0.25
C TRP A 39 -15.29 7.59 -1.09
N LEU A 40 -16.00 7.26 -2.18
CA LEU A 40 -15.72 7.78 -3.52
C LEU A 40 -15.93 9.30 -3.62
N ALA A 41 -16.86 9.85 -2.84
CA ALA A 41 -17.15 11.27 -2.79
C ALA A 41 -16.18 12.08 -1.91
N ASN A 42 -15.34 11.44 -1.09
CA ASN A 42 -14.51 12.15 -0.10
C ASN A 42 -13.07 11.61 -0.02
N GLU A 43 -12.14 12.34 -0.64
CA GLU A 43 -10.72 11.99 -0.63
C GLU A 43 -10.08 11.97 0.77
N ALA A 44 -10.65 12.65 1.76
CA ALA A 44 -10.09 12.62 3.13
C ALA A 44 -10.14 11.22 3.74
N LEU A 45 -11.08 10.36 3.30
CA LEU A 45 -11.17 8.96 3.72
C LEU A 45 -10.07 8.05 3.10
N ASN A 46 -9.24 8.59 2.20
CA ASN A 46 -8.06 7.92 1.65
C ASN A 46 -6.76 8.28 2.39
N GLU A 47 -6.77 9.31 3.24
CA GLU A 47 -5.57 9.78 3.91
C GLU A 47 -5.22 8.89 5.10
N GLU A 48 -3.94 8.60 5.27
CA GLU A 48 -3.46 7.78 6.37
C GLU A 48 -3.65 8.49 7.72
N VAL A 49 -4.22 7.78 8.70
CA VAL A 49 -4.16 8.18 10.10
C VAL A 49 -3.16 7.28 10.81
N PHE A 50 -1.95 7.80 11.06
CA PHE A 50 -0.90 7.05 11.76
C PHE A 50 -1.29 6.77 13.22
N GLY A 51 -1.76 5.56 13.50
CA GLY A 51 -2.16 5.04 14.81
C GLY A 51 -3.23 3.93 14.69
N PRO A 52 -3.81 3.46 15.81
CA PRO A 52 -4.74 2.34 15.82
C PRO A 52 -6.14 2.77 15.34
N LEU A 53 -6.31 3.02 14.04
CA LEU A 53 -7.59 3.36 13.44
C LEU A 53 -7.83 2.50 12.20
N GLY A 54 -9.02 1.89 12.09
CA GLY A 54 -9.46 1.17 10.91
C GLY A 54 -10.74 1.76 10.31
N ILE A 55 -10.91 1.62 9.00
CA ILE A 55 -12.14 2.00 8.29
C ILE A 55 -12.61 0.81 7.46
N ILE A 56 -13.87 0.41 7.64
CA ILE A 56 -14.55 -0.59 6.81
C ILE A 56 -15.34 0.14 5.74
N ILE A 57 -15.05 -0.14 4.48
CA ILE A 57 -15.82 0.43 3.35
C ILE A 57 -16.78 -0.65 2.86
N LYS A 58 -18.08 -0.42 3.04
CA LYS A 58 -19.13 -1.34 2.59
C LYS A 58 -19.50 -1.02 1.16
N VAL A 59 -19.13 -1.92 0.25
CA VAL A 59 -19.51 -1.83 -1.17
C VAL A 59 -20.86 -2.50 -1.42
N THR A 60 -21.58 -2.01 -2.41
CA THR A 60 -22.88 -2.55 -2.83
C THR A 60 -22.76 -3.78 -3.73
N ASN A 61 -21.64 -3.91 -4.45
CA ASN A 61 -21.34 -5.01 -5.36
C ASN A 61 -19.85 -5.01 -5.75
N GLU A 62 -19.46 -6.02 -6.51
CA GLU A 62 -18.10 -6.21 -7.04
C GLU A 62 -17.65 -5.06 -7.95
N ALA A 63 -18.55 -4.52 -8.79
CA ALA A 63 -18.21 -3.41 -9.68
C ALA A 63 -17.79 -2.15 -8.89
N GLN A 64 -18.46 -1.88 -7.78
CA GLN A 64 -18.05 -0.79 -6.87
C GLN A 64 -16.74 -1.08 -6.15
N MET A 65 -16.45 -2.34 -5.82
CA MET A 65 -15.14 -2.73 -5.27
C MET A 65 -14.01 -2.45 -6.26
N VAL A 66 -14.23 -2.80 -7.54
CA VAL A 66 -13.29 -2.51 -8.64
C VAL A 66 -13.09 -1.01 -8.82
N GLU A 67 -14.16 -0.22 -8.76
CA GLU A 67 -14.08 1.25 -8.82
C GLU A 67 -13.23 1.83 -7.69
N ILE A 68 -13.46 1.40 -6.45
CA ILE A 68 -12.69 1.83 -5.28
C ILE A 68 -11.22 1.43 -5.43
N ALA A 69 -10.93 0.19 -5.83
CA ALA A 69 -9.56 -0.28 -6.05
C ALA A 69 -8.83 0.58 -7.09
N ALA A 70 -9.52 0.98 -8.16
CA ALA A 70 -8.97 1.85 -9.20
C ALA A 70 -8.67 3.28 -8.69
N LYS A 71 -9.38 3.74 -7.66
CA LYS A 71 -9.23 5.08 -7.06
C LYS A 71 -8.17 5.16 -5.96
N LEU A 72 -7.71 4.03 -5.43
CA LEU A 72 -6.61 4.01 -4.46
C LEU A 72 -5.40 4.81 -4.97
N LYS A 73 -4.78 5.61 -4.08
CA LYS A 73 -3.44 6.16 -4.33
C LYS A 73 -2.40 5.04 -4.23
N GLY A 74 -1.15 5.29 -4.61
CA GLY A 74 -0.08 4.31 -4.47
C GLY A 74 0.10 3.84 -3.01
N GLN A 75 0.18 2.52 -2.82
CA GLN A 75 0.25 1.82 -1.53
C GLN A 75 1.57 1.04 -1.42
N LEU A 76 2.00 0.77 -0.18
CA LEU A 76 3.06 -0.23 0.04
C LEU A 76 2.52 -1.63 -0.24
N THR A 77 1.29 -1.89 0.20
CA THR A 77 0.66 -3.21 0.08
C THR A 77 -0.80 -3.13 -0.31
N CYS A 78 -1.27 -4.14 -1.05
CA CYS A 78 -2.70 -4.47 -1.16
C CYS A 78 -2.90 -5.94 -0.78
N THR A 79 -3.92 -6.24 0.01
CA THR A 79 -4.24 -7.60 0.47
C THR A 79 -5.56 -8.05 -0.12
N LEU A 80 -5.61 -9.30 -0.58
CA LEU A 80 -6.86 -10.01 -0.87
C LEU A 80 -7.12 -11.04 0.22
N HIS A 81 -8.34 -11.08 0.75
CA HIS A 81 -8.82 -12.18 1.57
C HIS A 81 -9.88 -12.91 0.74
N LEU A 82 -9.63 -14.17 0.39
CA LEU A 82 -10.40 -14.89 -0.62
C LEU A 82 -10.33 -16.41 -0.45
N GLU A 83 -11.37 -17.08 -0.96
CA GLU A 83 -11.44 -18.53 -1.18
C GLU A 83 -11.44 -18.85 -2.69
N ASP A 84 -11.49 -20.14 -3.05
CA ASP A 84 -11.41 -20.58 -4.45
C ASP A 84 -12.53 -19.99 -5.33
N ASP A 85 -13.73 -19.83 -4.78
CA ASP A 85 -14.91 -19.29 -5.47
C ASP A 85 -14.81 -17.78 -5.78
N ASP A 86 -13.84 -17.06 -5.19
CA ASP A 86 -13.62 -15.62 -5.43
C ASP A 86 -12.65 -15.35 -6.61
N SER A 87 -12.16 -16.41 -7.27
CA SER A 87 -11.08 -16.34 -8.27
C SER A 87 -11.37 -15.38 -9.43
N ASP A 88 -12.61 -15.31 -9.89
CA ASP A 88 -12.99 -14.44 -11.03
C ASP A 88 -12.90 -12.95 -10.67
N LEU A 89 -13.36 -12.59 -9.46
CA LEU A 89 -13.23 -11.23 -8.94
C LEU A 89 -11.77 -10.88 -8.66
N ALA A 90 -11.01 -11.81 -8.07
CA ALA A 90 -9.59 -11.62 -7.81
C ALA A 90 -8.81 -11.36 -9.10
N GLN A 91 -9.06 -12.14 -10.17
CA GLN A 91 -8.46 -11.93 -11.49
C GLN A 91 -8.81 -10.55 -12.07
N THR A 92 -10.01 -10.05 -11.81
CA THR A 92 -10.43 -8.70 -12.22
C THR A 92 -9.68 -7.61 -11.44
N LEU A 93 -9.43 -7.82 -10.16
CA LEU A 93 -8.74 -6.85 -9.29
C LEU A 93 -7.21 -6.84 -9.49
N MET A 94 -6.59 -7.98 -9.78
CA MET A 94 -5.12 -8.12 -9.80
C MET A 94 -4.41 -7.08 -10.69
N PRO A 95 -4.78 -6.85 -11.97
CA PRO A 95 -4.13 -5.84 -12.80
C PRO A 95 -4.26 -4.41 -12.26
N ILE A 96 -5.30 -4.14 -11.46
CA ILE A 96 -5.47 -2.85 -10.79
C ILE A 96 -4.51 -2.78 -9.61
N LEU A 97 -4.53 -3.78 -8.73
CA LEU A 97 -3.72 -3.80 -7.51
C LEU A 97 -2.21 -3.80 -7.82
N GLU A 98 -1.78 -4.47 -8.89
CA GLU A 98 -0.37 -4.46 -9.37
C GLU A 98 0.12 -3.06 -9.72
N ARG A 99 -0.80 -2.18 -10.14
CA ARG A 99 -0.50 -0.77 -10.44
C ARG A 99 -0.64 0.13 -9.22
N LYS A 100 -1.16 -0.37 -8.10
CA LYS A 100 -1.36 0.37 -6.85
C LYS A 100 -0.31 0.05 -5.80
N ALA A 101 0.17 -1.19 -5.69
CA ALA A 101 1.04 -1.62 -4.61
C ALA A 101 2.36 -2.21 -5.09
N GLY A 102 3.42 -2.07 -4.29
CA GLY A 102 4.68 -2.79 -4.52
C GLY A 102 4.63 -4.26 -4.10
N ARG A 103 3.79 -4.59 -3.11
CA ARG A 103 3.59 -5.97 -2.65
C ARG A 103 2.12 -6.32 -2.52
N ILE A 104 1.71 -7.39 -3.18
CA ILE A 104 0.36 -7.96 -3.06
C ILE A 104 0.46 -9.26 -2.29
N LEU A 105 -0.50 -9.50 -1.40
CA LEU A 105 -0.59 -10.72 -0.63
C LEU A 105 -2.03 -11.24 -0.57
N ALA A 106 -2.16 -12.53 -0.28
CA ALA A 106 -3.44 -13.19 -0.09
C ALA A 106 -3.50 -13.83 1.30
N ASN A 107 -4.68 -13.82 1.92
CA ASN A 107 -5.00 -14.60 3.13
C ASN A 107 -4.02 -14.41 4.30
N GLY A 108 -3.60 -13.17 4.52
CA GLY A 108 -2.70 -12.77 5.61
C GLY A 108 -2.70 -11.26 5.80
N PHE A 109 -2.07 -10.78 6.87
CA PHE A 109 -2.01 -9.34 7.15
C PHE A 109 -0.70 -8.71 6.66
N PRO A 110 -0.73 -7.45 6.16
CA PRO A 110 0.41 -6.83 5.49
C PRO A 110 1.55 -6.39 6.42
N THR A 111 1.36 -6.48 7.74
CA THR A 111 2.26 -5.94 8.77
C THR A 111 3.64 -6.58 8.76
N GLY A 112 3.73 -7.88 8.47
CA GLY A 112 5.00 -8.59 8.34
C GLY A 112 5.75 -8.18 7.07
N VAL A 113 7.04 -7.86 7.21
CA VAL A 113 7.95 -7.55 6.11
C VAL A 113 9.19 -8.43 6.22
N GLU A 114 9.22 -9.51 5.44
CA GLU A 114 10.36 -10.42 5.37
C GLU A 114 11.58 -9.77 4.68
N VAL A 115 12.78 -10.05 5.20
CA VAL A 115 14.05 -9.61 4.58
C VAL A 115 14.56 -10.73 3.68
N SER A 116 14.11 -10.73 2.42
CA SER A 116 14.44 -11.77 1.42
C SER A 116 14.78 -11.18 0.06
N ASP A 117 15.24 -12.03 -0.87
CA ASP A 117 15.57 -11.62 -2.25
C ASP A 117 14.36 -11.16 -3.05
N THR A 118 13.17 -11.67 -2.73
CA THR A 118 11.92 -11.42 -3.46
C THR A 118 11.11 -10.24 -2.90
N MET A 119 11.58 -9.60 -1.83
CA MET A 119 10.84 -8.52 -1.18
C MET A 119 10.79 -7.24 -2.02
N VAL A 120 9.59 -6.67 -2.10
CA VAL A 120 9.35 -5.31 -2.61
C VAL A 120 8.66 -4.49 -1.52
N HIS A 121 9.46 -3.75 -0.75
CA HIS A 121 8.97 -2.77 0.22
C HIS A 121 9.10 -1.38 -0.38
N GLY A 122 7.99 -0.93 -0.97
CA GLY A 122 7.87 0.29 -1.75
C GLY A 122 6.57 0.25 -2.55
N GLY A 123 6.43 1.11 -3.55
CA GLY A 123 5.26 1.17 -4.40
C GLY A 123 5.15 2.51 -5.12
N PRO A 124 4.12 2.69 -5.97
CA PRO A 124 3.82 3.97 -6.59
C PRO A 124 3.65 5.09 -5.55
N PHE A 125 3.92 6.34 -5.93
CA PHE A 125 3.66 7.48 -5.07
C PHE A 125 2.18 7.52 -4.63
N PRO A 126 1.85 7.83 -3.35
CA PRO A 126 2.73 8.34 -2.29
C PRO A 126 3.47 7.28 -1.45
N ALA A 127 3.26 5.99 -1.67
CA ALA A 127 3.94 4.94 -0.90
C ALA A 127 5.47 5.02 -0.96
N SER A 128 6.00 5.46 -2.10
CA SER A 128 7.42 5.74 -2.24
C SER A 128 7.67 6.86 -3.25
N THR A 129 8.81 7.53 -3.09
CA THR A 129 9.42 8.35 -4.15
C THR A 129 10.40 7.55 -5.00
N ASN A 130 10.56 6.24 -4.73
CA ASN A 130 11.40 5.35 -5.51
C ASN A 130 10.63 4.83 -6.73
N PHE A 131 11.06 5.22 -7.94
CA PHE A 131 10.46 4.79 -9.21
C PHE A 131 10.80 3.33 -9.57
N GLY A 132 10.33 2.36 -8.76
CA GLY A 132 10.47 0.92 -9.02
C GLY A 132 11.53 0.17 -8.20
N ALA A 133 12.22 0.84 -7.27
CA ALA A 133 13.14 0.18 -6.34
C ALA A 133 12.46 -0.27 -5.04
N THR A 134 13.08 -1.21 -4.33
CA THR A 134 12.69 -1.63 -2.97
C THR A 134 13.65 -1.07 -1.92
N SER A 135 13.15 -0.77 -0.72
CA SER A 135 14.00 -0.37 0.41
C SER A 135 14.40 -1.52 1.34
N VAL A 136 13.76 -2.70 1.21
CA VAL A 136 14.02 -3.92 1.99
C VAL A 136 14.30 -5.09 1.03
N GLY A 137 15.14 -6.04 1.46
CA GLY A 137 15.56 -7.16 0.63
C GLY A 137 16.83 -6.87 -0.18
N THR A 138 17.43 -7.89 -0.77
CA THR A 138 18.76 -7.77 -1.40
C THR A 138 18.77 -6.86 -2.62
N MET A 139 17.65 -6.75 -3.35
CA MET A 139 17.52 -5.84 -4.50
C MET A 139 17.64 -4.36 -4.09
N ALA A 140 17.48 -4.03 -2.81
CA ALA A 140 17.63 -2.68 -2.28
C ALA A 140 19.05 -2.10 -2.50
N ILE A 141 20.07 -2.94 -2.71
CA ILE A 141 21.44 -2.52 -3.05
C ILE A 141 21.48 -1.71 -4.36
N ARG A 142 20.58 -2.00 -5.31
CA ARG A 142 20.54 -1.33 -6.63
C ARG A 142 20.29 0.17 -6.55
N ARG A 143 19.72 0.67 -5.44
CA ARG A 143 19.53 2.11 -5.19
C ARG A 143 20.85 2.89 -5.08
N PHE A 144 21.95 2.20 -4.78
CA PHE A 144 23.26 2.80 -4.56
C PHE A 144 24.26 2.47 -5.69
N LEU A 145 23.78 1.89 -6.78
CA LEU A 145 24.58 1.50 -7.94
C LEU A 145 24.18 2.33 -9.17
N ARG A 146 25.14 2.58 -10.06
CA ARG A 146 24.87 3.09 -11.42
C ARG A 146 25.67 2.28 -12.45
N PRO A 147 25.06 1.87 -13.58
CA PRO A 147 25.81 1.21 -14.64
C PRO A 147 26.80 2.17 -15.32
N VAL A 148 27.87 1.60 -15.87
CA VAL A 148 28.85 2.27 -16.73
C VAL A 148 29.14 1.33 -17.91
N CYS A 149 29.16 1.87 -19.13
CA CYS A 149 29.51 1.13 -20.33
C CYS A 149 30.95 1.46 -20.73
N TYR A 150 31.74 0.44 -21.07
CA TYR A 150 33.12 0.57 -21.56
C TYR A 150 33.17 0.08 -23.01
N GLN A 151 33.65 0.92 -23.93
CA GLN A 151 33.74 0.59 -25.36
C GLN A 151 35.15 0.85 -25.88
N ASN A 152 35.75 -0.14 -26.53
CA ASN A 152 37.12 -0.08 -27.10
C ASN A 152 38.20 0.36 -26.08
N ILE A 153 38.05 -0.03 -24.82
CA ILE A 153 39.02 0.26 -23.74
C ILE A 153 40.06 -0.88 -23.69
N PRO A 154 41.37 -0.59 -23.63
CA PRO A 154 42.40 -1.60 -23.40
C PRO A 154 42.17 -2.40 -22.11
N THR A 155 42.41 -3.71 -22.15
CA THR A 155 42.18 -4.61 -20.99
C THR A 155 42.90 -4.16 -19.72
N SER A 156 44.10 -3.59 -19.83
CA SER A 156 44.87 -3.06 -18.69
C SER A 156 44.22 -1.87 -17.97
N LEU A 157 43.20 -1.25 -18.56
CA LEU A 157 42.43 -0.14 -17.99
C LEU A 157 41.03 -0.56 -17.54
N LEU A 158 40.62 -1.81 -17.78
CA LEU A 158 39.34 -2.31 -17.29
C LEU A 158 39.37 -2.47 -15.76
N PRO A 159 38.24 -2.22 -15.07
CA PRO A 159 38.08 -2.62 -13.67
C PRO A 159 38.33 -4.12 -13.50
N ALA A 160 38.82 -4.53 -12.33
CA ALA A 160 39.15 -5.94 -12.05
C ALA A 160 37.96 -6.90 -12.28
N ASP A 161 36.74 -6.46 -11.99
CA ASP A 161 35.51 -7.25 -12.20
C ASP A 161 35.15 -7.46 -13.68
N LEU A 162 35.83 -6.78 -14.61
CA LEU A 162 35.63 -6.88 -16.06
C LEU A 162 36.90 -7.29 -16.83
N ALA A 163 38.04 -7.42 -16.15
CA ALA A 163 39.35 -7.69 -16.74
C ALA A 163 39.61 -9.18 -16.98
#